data_AF-A0A7S3CCW2-F1
#
_entry.id   AF-A0A7S3CCW2-F1
#
_cell.length_a   1.000
_cell.length_b   1.000
_cell.length_c   1.000
_cell.angle_alpha   90.00
_cell.angle_beta   90.00
_cell.angle_gamma   90.00
#
_symmetry.space_group_name_H-M   'P 1'
#
loop_
_entity.id
_entity.type
_entity.pdbx_description
1 polymer ?
#
loop_
_entity_poly.entity_id
_entity_poly.type
_entity_poly.pdbx_seq_one_letter_code
_entity_poly.pdbx_strand_id
1 'polypeptide(L)'
;CRECAPYLARVVQGLSAAAQLAVRSDSGIPVTPKEALIHLQRCACAAPALEPRAEKFSDHLLDDVRDGDVEDTCLWFGWLRTVSGGSGAYTASSTLAQLVWALEDRSARGFHLFSLAESGSGAWLGWWEAVGGGASQSAWIVEEDAEAFVEALEASRAEGFVATTIAHGAGAWVAWLIETPELSSRWVSAGSVAELLGELRAAADRGERLQTLAHGPQGRWVAWFTTRTMEDVGKSTYIITPLKRDLETFSKRMVDQGYYATAAAFGDGTFVAWFESDSPGSTSIFAAERRGLDFLLSLDRALDRGSWMATAMAWGCFEGS
;
A
#
# COMPACT_ATOMS: atom_id res chain seq x y z
N CYS A 1 -7.54 17.27 22.57
CA CYS A 1 -7.16 17.87 23.86
C CYS A 1 -8.13 18.99 24.25
N ARG A 2 -8.53 19.07 25.54
CA ARG A 2 -9.40 20.14 26.08
C ARG A 2 -8.82 21.55 25.89
N GLU A 3 -7.51 21.66 25.72
CA GLU A 3 -6.79 22.92 25.49
C GLU A 3 -6.96 23.49 24.08
N CYS A 4 -7.38 22.69 23.10
CA CYS A 4 -7.59 23.14 21.72
C CYS A 4 -9.01 23.70 21.47
N ALA A 5 -9.94 23.53 22.42
CA ALA A 5 -11.35 23.86 22.25
C ALA A 5 -11.66 25.33 21.89
N PRO A 6 -10.94 26.35 22.41
CA PRO A 6 -11.19 27.75 22.04
C PRO A 6 -10.74 28.10 20.62
N TYR A 7 -9.79 27.33 20.07
CA TYR A 7 -9.21 27.56 18.75
C TYR A 7 -9.87 26.67 17.69
N LEU A 8 -10.50 25.57 18.09
CA LEU A 8 -11.18 24.63 17.21
C LEU A 8 -12.24 25.32 16.34
N ALA A 9 -13.00 26.26 16.88
CA ALA A 9 -13.99 27.00 16.09
C ALA A 9 -13.35 27.88 15.00
N ARG A 10 -12.22 28.54 15.28
CA ARG A 10 -11.48 29.33 14.26
C ARG A 10 -10.73 28.44 13.28
N VAL A 11 -10.20 27.31 13.73
CA VAL A 11 -9.57 26.31 12.88
C VAL A 11 -10.62 25.70 11.95
N VAL A 12 -11.79 25.28 12.44
CA VAL A 12 -12.91 24.79 11.62
C VAL A 12 -13.40 25.86 10.63
N GLN A 13 -13.51 27.12 11.05
CA GLN A 13 -13.92 28.21 10.16
C GLN A 13 -12.85 28.55 9.11
N GLY A 14 -11.57 28.49 9.48
CA GLY A 14 -10.43 28.61 8.57
C GLY A 14 -10.28 27.41 7.63
N LEU A 15 -10.65 26.21 8.08
CA LEU A 15 -10.63 24.96 7.31
C LEU A 15 -11.82 24.83 6.37
N SER A 16 -12.99 25.36 6.74
CA SER A 16 -14.13 25.46 5.82
C SER A 16 -13.86 26.48 4.71
N ALA A 17 -13.03 27.50 4.98
CA ALA A 17 -12.50 28.41 3.96
C ALA A 17 -11.31 27.80 3.17
N ALA A 18 -10.45 27.00 3.81
CA ALA A 18 -9.31 26.34 3.19
C ALA A 18 -9.67 25.05 2.42
N ALA A 19 -10.84 24.46 2.65
CA ALA A 19 -11.39 23.40 1.82
C ALA A 19 -11.65 23.84 0.36
N GLN A 20 -11.57 25.15 0.09
CA GLN A 20 -11.62 25.73 -1.24
C GLN A 20 -10.25 26.24 -1.74
N LEU A 21 -9.17 26.07 -0.97
CA LEU A 21 -7.83 26.59 -1.27
C LEU A 21 -6.79 25.46 -1.14
N ALA A 22 -6.24 25.05 -2.28
CA ALA A 22 -5.07 24.16 -2.34
C ALA A 22 -3.92 24.76 -1.50
N VAL A 23 -3.58 24.09 -0.40
CA VAL A 23 -2.42 24.48 0.41
C VAL A 23 -1.18 23.93 -0.31
N ARG A 24 -0.39 24.82 -0.91
CA ARG A 24 0.93 24.50 -1.44
C ARG A 24 1.92 24.45 -0.27
N SER A 25 2.41 23.26 0.06
CA SER A 25 3.64 23.13 0.84
C SER A 25 4.84 23.30 -0.11
N ASP A 26 5.95 23.86 0.38
CA ASP A 26 7.18 24.09 -0.39
C ASP A 26 7.76 22.77 -0.91
N SER A 27 7.31 22.42 -2.11
CA SER A 27 7.86 21.51 -3.13
C SER A 27 6.76 21.16 -4.13
N GLY A 28 5.93 22.13 -4.53
CA GLY A 28 4.97 21.96 -5.64
C GLY A 28 3.87 20.90 -5.47
N ILE A 29 3.79 20.18 -4.35
CA ILE A 29 2.77 19.15 -4.09
C ILE A 29 1.48 19.84 -3.61
N PRO A 30 0.36 19.76 -4.35
CA PRO A 30 -0.93 20.19 -3.82
C PRO A 30 -1.34 19.19 -2.73
N VAL A 31 -1.43 19.69 -1.51
CA VAL A 31 -1.96 18.94 -0.37
C VAL A 31 -3.48 19.08 -0.43
N THR A 32 -4.22 17.97 -0.46
CA THR A 32 -5.69 18.03 -0.39
C THR A 32 -6.12 18.70 0.91
N PRO A 33 -7.29 19.34 1.00
CA PRO A 33 -7.74 19.97 2.24
C PRO A 33 -7.75 19.04 3.46
N LYS A 34 -7.95 17.73 3.24
CA LYS A 34 -7.88 16.69 4.27
C LYS A 34 -6.44 16.43 4.73
N GLU A 35 -5.49 16.33 3.81
CA GLU A 35 -4.07 16.20 4.13
C GLU A 35 -3.53 17.50 4.77
N ALA A 36 -4.05 18.66 4.39
CA ALA A 36 -3.72 19.94 5.00
C ALA A 36 -4.26 20.01 6.43
N LEU A 37 -5.45 19.46 6.66
CA LEU A 37 -6.05 19.28 8.00
C LEU A 37 -5.19 18.40 8.90
N ILE A 38 -4.72 17.27 8.37
CA ILE A 38 -3.82 16.35 9.08
C ILE A 38 -2.48 17.04 9.39
N HIS A 39 -1.91 17.73 8.42
CA HIS A 39 -0.65 18.48 8.58
C HIS A 39 -0.80 19.65 9.58
N LEU A 40 -1.92 20.39 9.52
CA LEU A 40 -2.24 21.44 10.48
C LEU A 40 -2.49 20.90 11.90
N GLN A 41 -3.09 19.72 12.03
CA GLN A 41 -3.24 19.04 13.31
C GLN A 41 -1.86 18.66 13.91
N ARG A 42 -0.87 18.32 13.06
CA ARG A 42 0.53 18.10 13.49
C ARG A 42 1.20 19.40 13.95
N CYS A 43 1.08 20.49 13.17
CA CYS A 43 1.64 21.79 13.56
C CYS A 43 1.04 22.33 14.86
N ALA A 44 -0.26 22.10 15.09
CA ALA A 44 -0.93 22.52 16.32
C ALA A 44 -0.54 21.68 17.56
N CYS A 45 -0.08 20.44 17.36
CA CYS A 45 0.32 19.53 18.43
C CYS A 45 1.84 19.46 18.66
N ALA A 46 2.66 20.07 17.79
CA ALA A 46 4.13 20.08 17.88
C ALA A 46 4.71 21.32 18.58
N ALA A 47 4.03 21.87 19.59
CA ALA A 47 4.68 22.78 20.55
C ALA A 47 5.61 21.96 21.48
N PRO A 48 6.76 22.50 21.90
CA PRO A 48 8.03 21.77 21.88
C PRO A 48 8.26 20.79 23.04
N ALA A 49 9.16 19.85 22.74
CA ALA A 49 9.92 18.94 23.61
C ALA A 49 9.34 17.55 23.88
N LEU A 50 9.60 16.62 22.95
CA LEU A 50 9.98 15.27 23.32
C LEU A 50 11.26 14.91 22.55
N GLU A 51 12.31 14.63 23.29
CA GLU A 51 13.58 14.08 22.79
C GLU A 51 13.36 12.82 21.95
N PRO A 52 14.28 12.50 21.02
CA PRO A 52 14.17 11.31 20.19
C PRO A 52 14.42 10.06 21.04
N ARG A 53 13.37 9.54 21.68
CA ARG A 53 13.35 8.15 22.13
C ARG A 53 13.09 7.26 20.93
N ALA A 54 14.06 6.42 20.60
CA ALA A 54 13.87 5.23 19.79
C ALA A 54 12.97 4.23 20.57
N GLU A 55 11.70 4.57 20.74
CA GLU A 55 10.68 3.62 21.17
C GLU A 55 10.31 2.75 19.98
N LYS A 56 10.47 1.43 20.15
CA LYS A 56 10.14 0.42 19.16
C LYS A 56 8.68 0.61 18.75
N PHE A 57 8.44 0.67 17.45
CA PHE A 57 7.11 0.77 16.84
C PHE A 57 6.17 -0.38 17.27
N SER A 58 6.69 -1.42 17.94
CA SER A 58 5.93 -2.59 18.40
C SER A 58 5.12 -2.39 19.68
N ASP A 59 5.45 -1.41 20.53
CA ASP A 59 5.01 -1.46 21.94
C ASP A 59 3.74 -0.63 22.24
N HIS A 60 3.21 0.11 21.25
CA HIS A 60 2.02 0.96 21.46
C HIS A 60 0.84 0.67 20.52
N LEU A 61 0.89 -0.42 19.74
CA LEU A 61 -0.17 -0.77 18.78
C LEU A 61 -1.09 -1.92 19.23
N LEU A 62 -0.91 -2.50 20.42
CA LEU A 62 -1.60 -3.75 20.79
C LEU A 62 -2.30 -3.78 22.16
N ASP A 63 -2.22 -2.74 22.99
CA ASP A 63 -2.68 -2.84 24.39
C ASP A 63 -4.16 -2.48 24.65
N ASP A 64 -4.96 -2.12 23.62
CA ASP A 64 -6.35 -1.68 23.84
C ASP A 64 -7.43 -2.51 23.12
N VAL A 65 -7.13 -3.75 22.69
CA VAL A 65 -8.20 -4.70 22.33
C VAL A 65 -8.65 -5.43 23.59
N ARG A 66 -9.48 -4.74 24.38
CA ARG A 66 -10.31 -5.40 25.40
C ARG A 66 -11.20 -6.44 24.70
N ASP A 67 -11.08 -7.69 25.14
CA ASP A 67 -12.05 -8.78 24.90
C ASP A 67 -13.48 -8.25 25.11
N GLY A 68 -14.23 -8.04 24.02
CA GLY A 68 -15.58 -7.46 24.14
C GLY A 68 -16.38 -7.37 22.85
N ASP A 69 -15.79 -6.94 21.74
CA ASP A 69 -16.53 -6.75 20.48
C ASP A 69 -16.01 -7.68 19.38
N VAL A 70 -16.69 -8.83 19.24
CA VAL A 70 -16.63 -9.73 18.09
C VAL A 70 -17.48 -9.11 16.97
N GLU A 71 -17.09 -7.93 16.50
CA GLU A 71 -17.62 -7.35 15.26
C GLU A 71 -16.62 -7.59 14.15
N ASP A 72 -17.12 -7.83 12.94
CA ASP A 72 -16.33 -7.95 11.71
C ASP A 72 -15.27 -6.84 11.65
N THR A 73 -14.01 -7.20 11.87
CA THR A 73 -12.94 -6.21 11.92
C THR A 73 -12.36 -6.02 10.53
N CYS A 74 -12.88 -5.02 9.82
CA CYS A 74 -12.22 -4.49 8.63
C CYS A 74 -10.99 -3.67 9.02
N LEU A 75 -9.87 -3.91 8.35
CA LEU A 75 -8.57 -3.34 8.69
C LEU A 75 -7.82 -2.96 7.41
N TRP A 76 -7.09 -1.85 7.49
CA TRP A 76 -6.00 -1.54 6.59
C TRP A 76 -4.74 -2.23 7.08
N PHE A 77 -4.04 -2.87 6.17
CA PHE A 77 -2.76 -3.53 6.40
C PHE A 77 -1.70 -2.87 5.54
N GLY A 78 -0.52 -2.67 6.12
CA GLY A 78 0.61 -2.07 5.42
C GLY A 78 1.93 -2.65 5.89
N TRP A 79 2.83 -2.86 4.93
CA TRP A 79 4.22 -3.17 5.19
C TRP A 79 5.06 -2.03 4.66
N LEU A 80 5.89 -1.47 5.55
CA LEU A 80 6.79 -0.38 5.23
C LEU A 80 8.21 -0.88 5.42
N ARG A 81 9.11 -0.48 4.53
CA ARG A 81 10.52 -0.86 4.54
C ARG A 81 11.39 0.36 4.40
N THR A 82 12.55 0.37 5.06
CA THR A 82 13.54 1.42 4.86
C THR A 82 14.19 1.31 3.48
N VAL A 83 14.23 2.41 2.72
CA VAL A 83 14.86 2.49 1.40
C VAL A 83 15.88 3.62 1.34
N SER A 84 17.04 3.39 0.73
CA SER A 84 18.06 4.43 0.60
C SER A 84 17.65 5.51 -0.40
N GLY A 85 17.52 6.77 0.04
CA GLY A 85 17.53 7.93 -0.86
C GLY A 85 16.26 8.18 -1.69
N GLY A 86 15.11 7.63 -1.29
CA GLY A 86 13.82 7.86 -1.96
C GLY A 86 13.09 9.11 -1.47
N SER A 87 12.35 9.76 -2.37
CA SER A 87 11.33 10.75 -2.00
C SER A 87 9.97 10.10 -2.20
N GLY A 88 9.37 9.64 -1.11
CA GLY A 88 8.03 9.05 -1.11
C GLY A 88 6.92 10.11 -1.09
N ALA A 89 5.73 9.72 -1.53
CA ALA A 89 4.49 10.46 -1.30
C ALA A 89 3.33 9.45 -1.13
N TYR A 90 2.23 9.87 -0.53
CA TYR A 90 0.99 9.11 -0.56
C TYR A 90 -0.13 9.94 -1.18
N THR A 91 -1.18 9.26 -1.62
CA THR A 91 -2.46 9.86 -2.02
C THR A 91 -3.59 9.14 -1.33
N ALA A 92 -4.60 9.90 -0.89
CA ALA A 92 -5.90 9.35 -0.50
C ALA A 92 -6.99 9.88 -1.44
N SER A 93 -7.67 8.97 -2.13
CA SER A 93 -8.77 9.30 -3.03
C SER A 93 -10.07 8.70 -2.51
N SER A 94 -11.17 9.44 -2.61
CA SER A 94 -12.50 8.96 -2.19
C SER A 94 -13.31 8.32 -3.34
N THR A 95 -12.82 8.44 -4.56
CA THR A 95 -13.45 7.89 -5.77
C THR A 95 -12.39 7.44 -6.77
N LEU A 96 -12.77 6.55 -7.70
CA LEU A 96 -11.93 6.14 -8.82
C LEU A 96 -11.50 7.34 -9.68
N ALA A 97 -12.40 8.28 -9.97
CA ALA A 97 -12.07 9.48 -10.76
C ALA A 97 -10.96 10.33 -10.10
N GLN A 98 -10.98 10.47 -8.77
CA GLN A 98 -9.91 11.15 -8.03
C GLN A 98 -8.60 10.36 -8.07
N LEU A 99 -8.67 9.03 -8.02
CA LEU A 99 -7.49 8.18 -8.21
C LEU A 99 -6.90 8.38 -9.61
N VAL A 100 -7.71 8.32 -10.67
CA VAL A 100 -7.25 8.52 -12.06
C VAL A 100 -6.55 9.86 -12.22
N TRP A 101 -7.13 10.94 -11.69
CA TRP A 101 -6.47 12.24 -11.68
C TRP A 101 -5.12 12.21 -10.96
N ALA A 102 -5.02 11.49 -9.84
CA ALA A 102 -3.76 11.31 -9.14
C ALA A 102 -2.76 10.45 -9.93
N LEU A 103 -3.20 9.44 -10.69
CA LEU A 103 -2.32 8.67 -11.58
C LEU A 103 -1.67 9.60 -12.61
N GLU A 104 -2.47 10.43 -13.26
CA GLU A 104 -2.01 11.42 -14.25
C GLU A 104 -1.06 12.46 -13.62
N ASP A 105 -1.47 13.12 -12.54
CA ASP A 105 -0.70 14.18 -11.89
C ASP A 105 0.63 13.66 -11.34
N ARG A 106 0.64 12.47 -10.71
CA ARG A 106 1.85 11.89 -10.13
C ARG A 106 2.79 11.35 -11.21
N SER A 107 2.26 10.71 -12.26
CA SER A 107 3.05 10.31 -13.43
C SER A 107 3.77 11.51 -14.04
N ALA A 108 3.05 12.61 -14.27
CA ALA A 108 3.60 13.83 -14.86
C ALA A 108 4.72 14.48 -14.01
N ARG A 109 4.81 14.12 -12.73
CA ARG A 109 5.84 14.58 -11.79
C ARG A 109 6.98 13.58 -11.60
N GLY A 110 6.99 12.47 -12.33
CA GLY A 110 8.03 11.43 -12.24
C GLY A 110 7.91 10.53 -11.00
N PHE A 111 6.70 10.42 -10.43
CA PHE A 111 6.41 9.47 -9.37
C PHE A 111 5.86 8.17 -9.94
N HIS A 112 6.30 7.04 -9.39
CA HIS A 112 5.77 5.72 -9.70
C HIS A 112 4.93 5.21 -8.54
N LEU A 113 3.79 4.58 -8.85
CA LEU A 113 2.94 3.96 -7.84
C LEU A 113 3.52 2.58 -7.49
N PHE A 114 3.88 2.38 -6.22
CA PHE A 114 4.46 1.14 -5.73
C PHE A 114 3.45 0.25 -5.03
N SER A 115 2.44 0.83 -4.39
CA SER A 115 1.40 0.08 -3.73
C SER A 115 0.09 0.85 -3.79
N LEU A 116 -0.99 0.13 -4.09
CA LEU A 116 -2.35 0.64 -4.20
C LEU A 116 -3.30 -0.31 -3.50
N ALA A 117 -4.22 0.22 -2.71
CA ALA A 117 -5.28 -0.55 -2.11
C ALA A 117 -6.58 0.26 -2.08
N GLU A 118 -7.70 -0.43 -2.26
CA GLU A 118 -9.04 0.12 -2.12
C GLU A 118 -9.69 -0.47 -0.87
N SER A 119 -10.34 0.37 -0.09
CA SER A 119 -11.34 -0.11 0.87
C SER A 119 -12.62 -0.38 0.12
N GLY A 120 -13.36 -1.44 0.47
CA GLY A 120 -14.63 -1.79 -0.17
C GLY A 120 -15.77 -0.75 -0.09
N SER A 121 -15.47 0.48 0.35
CA SER A 121 -16.33 1.66 0.29
C SER A 121 -16.00 2.62 -0.87
N GLY A 122 -15.03 2.31 -1.74
CA GLY A 122 -14.62 3.20 -2.85
C GLY A 122 -13.43 4.11 -2.56
N ALA A 123 -12.88 4.08 -1.34
CA ALA A 123 -11.73 4.91 -0.98
C ALA A 123 -10.41 4.19 -1.27
N TRP A 124 -9.50 4.88 -1.94
CA TRP A 124 -8.20 4.39 -2.41
C TRP A 124 -7.05 5.03 -1.67
N LEU A 125 -6.04 4.23 -1.35
CA LEU A 125 -4.76 4.68 -0.82
C LEU A 125 -3.65 4.22 -1.75
N GLY A 126 -2.84 5.16 -2.21
CA GLY A 126 -1.69 4.91 -3.06
C GLY A 126 -0.39 5.40 -2.42
N TRP A 127 0.67 4.60 -2.54
CA TRP A 127 2.02 4.98 -2.17
C TRP A 127 2.90 5.15 -3.41
N TRP A 128 3.58 6.28 -3.45
CA TRP A 128 4.35 6.77 -4.59
C TRP A 128 5.81 6.94 -4.22
N GLU A 129 6.71 6.66 -5.14
CA GLU A 129 8.13 6.96 -5.00
C GLU A 129 8.60 7.78 -6.19
N ALA A 130 9.41 8.80 -5.93
CA ALA A 130 10.14 9.49 -6.96
C ALA A 130 11.22 8.56 -7.51
N VAL A 131 11.20 8.32 -8.83
CA VAL A 131 12.22 7.48 -9.45
C VAL A 131 13.37 8.36 -9.89
N GLY A 132 14.47 8.32 -9.12
CA GLY A 132 15.71 9.00 -9.44
C GLY A 132 16.50 8.23 -10.50
N GLY A 133 16.60 8.78 -11.71
CA GLY A 133 17.50 8.28 -12.75
C GLY A 133 16.80 7.77 -14.00
N GLY A 134 16.84 8.56 -15.08
CA GLY A 134 16.39 8.17 -16.42
C GLY A 134 14.86 8.11 -16.57
N ALA A 135 14.38 8.36 -17.79
CA ALA A 135 12.97 8.27 -18.16
C ALA A 135 12.53 6.79 -18.20
N SER A 136 12.31 6.16 -17.04
CA SER A 136 11.53 4.93 -17.00
C SER A 136 10.11 5.30 -17.39
N GLN A 137 9.62 4.76 -18.52
CA GLN A 137 8.26 5.02 -18.94
C GLN A 137 7.31 4.32 -17.96
N SER A 138 6.24 5.01 -17.59
CA SER A 138 5.16 4.45 -16.80
C SER A 138 3.88 4.43 -17.62
N ALA A 139 3.07 3.41 -17.41
CA ALA A 139 1.72 3.32 -17.94
C ALA A 139 0.77 2.94 -16.80
N TRP A 140 -0.53 3.17 -17.00
CA TRP A 140 -1.56 2.66 -16.11
C TRP A 140 -2.73 2.13 -16.91
N ILE A 141 -3.40 1.13 -16.34
CA ILE A 141 -4.58 0.49 -16.88
C ILE A 141 -5.71 0.73 -15.89
N VAL A 142 -6.89 1.10 -16.39
CA VAL A 142 -8.13 1.19 -15.61
C VAL A 142 -9.23 0.55 -16.43
N GLU A 143 -9.73 -0.59 -15.97
CA GLU A 143 -10.73 -1.38 -16.71
C GLU A 143 -11.80 -1.93 -15.77
N GLU A 144 -13.07 -1.78 -16.13
CA GLU A 144 -14.19 -2.37 -15.37
C GLU A 144 -14.30 -3.87 -15.64
N ASP A 145 -14.04 -4.28 -16.87
CA ASP A 145 -14.14 -5.66 -17.31
C ASP A 145 -12.83 -6.44 -17.04
N ALA A 146 -12.97 -7.63 -16.46
CA ALA A 146 -11.82 -8.44 -16.08
C ALA A 146 -11.09 -9.09 -17.27
N GLU A 147 -11.77 -9.31 -18.39
CA GLU A 147 -11.16 -9.85 -19.61
C GLU A 147 -10.38 -8.73 -20.33
N ALA A 148 -10.98 -7.55 -20.49
CA ALA A 148 -10.31 -6.38 -21.04
C ALA A 148 -9.07 -5.99 -20.21
N PHE A 149 -9.17 -6.04 -18.87
CA PHE A 149 -8.03 -5.82 -17.99
C PHE A 149 -6.88 -6.82 -18.26
N VAL A 150 -7.21 -8.10 -18.39
CA VAL A 150 -6.23 -9.16 -18.70
C VAL A 150 -5.59 -8.96 -20.08
N GLU A 151 -6.38 -8.61 -21.09
CA GLU A 151 -5.85 -8.32 -22.43
C GLU A 151 -4.88 -7.12 -22.40
N ALA A 152 -5.23 -6.07 -21.67
CA ALA A 152 -4.36 -4.89 -21.50
C ALA A 152 -3.06 -5.22 -20.74
N LEU A 153 -3.11 -6.12 -19.75
CA LEU A 153 -1.92 -6.62 -19.05
C LEU A 153 -1.00 -7.39 -19.99
N GLU A 154 -1.52 -8.27 -20.84
CA GLU A 154 -0.71 -9.01 -21.82
C GLU A 154 -0.11 -8.08 -22.87
N ALA A 155 -0.88 -7.12 -23.38
CA ALA A 155 -0.38 -6.13 -24.33
C ALA A 155 0.78 -5.32 -23.73
N SER A 156 0.61 -4.81 -22.52
CA SER A 156 1.65 -4.04 -21.82
C SER A 156 2.89 -4.89 -21.53
N ARG A 157 2.71 -6.16 -21.14
CA ARG A 157 3.83 -7.10 -20.94
C ARG A 157 4.62 -7.34 -22.23
N ALA A 158 3.94 -7.49 -23.37
CA ALA A 158 4.58 -7.66 -24.66
C ALA A 158 5.41 -6.43 -25.08
N GLU A 159 5.06 -5.25 -24.55
CA GLU A 159 5.81 -4.00 -24.70
C GLU A 159 6.95 -3.84 -23.68
N GLY A 160 7.18 -4.81 -22.79
CA GLY A 160 8.26 -4.77 -21.81
C GLY A 160 7.91 -4.10 -20.48
N PHE A 161 6.62 -3.84 -20.24
CA PHE A 161 6.14 -3.33 -18.96
C PHE A 161 5.96 -4.42 -17.91
N VAL A 162 6.17 -4.04 -16.65
CA VAL A 162 5.92 -4.85 -15.45
C VAL A 162 4.97 -4.10 -14.54
N ALA A 163 3.91 -4.77 -14.08
CA ALA A 163 3.02 -4.19 -13.09
C ALA A 163 3.70 -4.11 -11.72
N THR A 164 3.84 -2.91 -11.16
CA THR A 164 4.34 -2.71 -9.80
C THR A 164 3.26 -2.91 -8.76
N THR A 165 2.02 -2.53 -9.11
CA THR A 165 0.84 -2.72 -8.28
C THR A 165 -0.37 -3.00 -9.16
N ILE A 166 -1.25 -3.86 -8.68
CA ILE A 166 -2.59 -4.13 -9.19
C ILE A 166 -3.52 -4.06 -7.99
N ALA A 167 -4.67 -3.43 -8.17
CA ALA A 167 -5.75 -3.43 -7.19
C ALA A 167 -7.09 -3.47 -7.91
N HIS A 168 -8.11 -3.96 -7.23
CA HIS A 168 -9.49 -3.90 -7.70
C HIS A 168 -10.36 -3.28 -6.62
N GLY A 169 -11.27 -2.43 -7.03
CA GLY A 169 -12.12 -1.66 -6.12
C GLY A 169 -13.02 -0.71 -6.88
N ALA A 170 -14.08 -0.22 -6.25
CA ALA A 170 -15.04 0.69 -6.90
C ALA A 170 -15.54 0.24 -8.30
N GLY A 171 -15.59 -1.07 -8.56
CA GLY A 171 -16.02 -1.64 -9.85
C GLY A 171 -14.97 -1.67 -10.96
N ALA A 172 -13.71 -1.35 -10.69
CA ALA A 172 -12.64 -1.38 -11.69
C ALA A 172 -11.35 -2.01 -11.17
N TRP A 173 -10.64 -2.66 -12.09
CA TRP A 173 -9.24 -3.02 -11.96
C TRP A 173 -8.37 -1.82 -12.29
N VAL A 174 -7.31 -1.64 -11.49
CA VAL A 174 -6.30 -0.61 -11.69
C VAL A 174 -4.93 -1.26 -11.62
N ALA A 175 -4.09 -1.02 -12.63
CA ALA A 175 -2.69 -1.40 -12.61
C ALA A 175 -1.79 -0.19 -12.87
N TRP A 176 -0.67 -0.13 -12.16
CA TRP A 176 0.44 0.73 -12.53
C TRP A 176 1.58 -0.12 -13.06
N LEU A 177 2.15 0.30 -14.17
CA LEU A 177 3.19 -0.43 -14.86
C LEU A 177 4.40 0.45 -15.13
N ILE A 178 5.57 -0.17 -15.11
CA ILE A 178 6.85 0.47 -15.39
C ILE A 178 7.57 -0.31 -16.47
N GLU A 179 8.22 0.39 -17.40
CA GLU A 179 9.02 -0.23 -18.44
C GLU A 179 10.32 -0.77 -17.82
N THR A 180 10.50 -2.09 -17.89
CA THR A 180 11.67 -2.79 -17.38
C THR A 180 12.05 -3.94 -18.31
N PRO A 181 12.64 -3.65 -19.49
CA PRO A 181 12.83 -4.65 -20.55
C PRO A 181 13.84 -5.75 -20.15
N GLU A 182 14.64 -5.50 -19.11
CA GLU A 182 15.63 -6.45 -18.58
C GLU A 182 15.01 -7.50 -17.64
N LEU A 183 13.77 -7.29 -17.17
CA LEU A 183 13.09 -8.21 -16.25
C LEU A 183 12.16 -9.16 -17.03
N SER A 184 12.43 -10.46 -16.91
CA SER A 184 11.43 -11.45 -17.33
C SER A 184 10.29 -11.47 -16.32
N SER A 185 9.07 -11.39 -16.83
CA SER A 185 7.84 -11.32 -16.04
C SER A 185 6.73 -12.20 -16.61
N ARG A 186 5.78 -12.54 -15.76
CA ARG A 186 4.53 -13.22 -16.14
C ARG A 186 3.44 -12.82 -15.16
N TRP A 187 2.19 -12.86 -15.59
CA TRP A 187 1.06 -12.76 -14.69
C TRP A 187 0.22 -14.02 -14.75
N VAL A 188 -0.66 -14.19 -13.77
CA VAL A 188 -1.62 -15.28 -13.70
C VAL A 188 -2.99 -14.77 -13.26
N SER A 189 -4.03 -15.42 -13.75
CA SER A 189 -5.39 -15.30 -13.21
C SER A 189 -5.78 -16.65 -12.61
N ALA A 190 -6.17 -16.64 -11.34
CA ALA A 190 -6.68 -17.82 -10.63
C ALA A 190 -8.14 -17.58 -10.24
N GLY A 191 -9.02 -18.54 -10.51
CA GLY A 191 -10.45 -18.46 -10.16
C GLY A 191 -10.75 -18.89 -8.73
N SER A 192 -9.74 -19.32 -7.97
CA SER A 192 -9.88 -19.69 -6.56
C SER A 192 -8.56 -19.52 -5.79
N VAL A 193 -8.67 -19.47 -4.46
CA VAL A 193 -7.49 -19.45 -3.58
C VAL A 193 -6.64 -20.73 -3.70
N ALA A 194 -7.25 -21.87 -4.04
CA ALA A 194 -6.53 -23.14 -4.22
C ALA A 194 -5.67 -23.12 -5.49
N GLU A 195 -6.20 -22.58 -6.58
CA GLU A 195 -5.45 -22.35 -7.81
C GLU A 195 -4.32 -21.33 -7.57
N LEU A 196 -4.62 -20.23 -6.88
CA LEU A 196 -3.61 -19.25 -6.50
C LEU A 196 -2.49 -19.88 -5.66
N LEU A 197 -2.83 -20.73 -4.68
CA LEU A 197 -1.83 -21.45 -3.88
C LEU A 197 -0.93 -22.33 -4.74
N GLY A 198 -1.47 -22.97 -5.78
CA GLY A 198 -0.70 -23.72 -6.76
C GLY A 198 0.32 -22.82 -7.49
N GLU A 199 -0.11 -21.65 -7.94
CA GLU A 199 0.75 -20.66 -8.60
C GLU A 199 1.82 -20.09 -7.68
N LEU A 200 1.49 -19.77 -6.43
CA LEU A 200 2.44 -19.26 -5.43
C LEU A 200 3.53 -20.30 -5.12
N ARG A 201 3.17 -21.58 -4.99
CA ARG A 201 4.13 -22.67 -4.80
C ARG A 201 5.05 -22.80 -6.01
N ALA A 202 4.47 -22.86 -7.20
CA ALA A 202 5.24 -23.01 -8.42
C ALA A 202 6.17 -21.81 -8.66
N ALA A 203 5.74 -20.60 -8.31
CA ALA A 203 6.58 -19.40 -8.33
C ALA A 203 7.76 -19.50 -7.35
N ALA A 204 7.50 -19.92 -6.10
CA ALA A 204 8.55 -20.14 -5.11
C ALA A 204 9.57 -21.18 -5.57
N ASP A 205 9.11 -22.30 -6.15
CA ASP A 205 9.97 -23.37 -6.68
C ASP A 205 10.83 -22.90 -7.86
N ARG A 206 10.33 -21.95 -8.66
CA ARG A 206 11.06 -21.32 -9.77
C ARG A 206 11.96 -20.15 -9.35
N GLY A 207 11.94 -19.76 -8.08
CA GLY A 207 12.67 -18.56 -7.61
C GLY A 207 12.09 -17.25 -8.16
N GLU A 208 10.82 -17.24 -8.52
CA GLU A 208 10.09 -16.04 -8.92
C GLU A 208 9.72 -15.19 -7.70
N ARG A 209 9.55 -13.89 -7.94
CA ARG A 209 9.13 -12.90 -6.94
C ARG A 209 7.71 -12.44 -7.26
N LEU A 210 6.83 -12.46 -6.26
CA LEU A 210 5.50 -11.88 -6.43
C LEU A 210 5.58 -10.36 -6.26
N GLN A 211 5.36 -9.64 -7.36
CA GLN A 211 5.44 -8.19 -7.41
C GLN A 211 4.16 -7.53 -6.91
N THR A 212 3.00 -8.10 -7.27
CA THR A 212 1.70 -7.59 -6.85
C THR A 212 0.64 -8.68 -6.96
N LEU A 213 -0.41 -8.56 -6.14
CA LEU A 213 -1.55 -9.45 -6.08
C LEU A 213 -2.80 -8.62 -5.83
N ALA A 214 -3.90 -8.98 -6.47
CA ALA A 214 -5.21 -8.42 -6.20
C ALA A 214 -6.30 -9.48 -6.33
N HIS A 215 -7.41 -9.24 -5.66
CA HIS A 215 -8.65 -10.01 -5.80
C HIS A 215 -9.75 -9.10 -6.31
N GLY A 216 -10.57 -9.62 -7.21
CA GLY A 216 -11.68 -8.88 -7.80
C GLY A 216 -12.91 -9.75 -8.01
N PRO A 217 -13.81 -9.36 -8.93
CA PRO A 217 -15.13 -9.94 -9.04
C PRO A 217 -15.06 -11.41 -9.44
N GLN A 218 -16.12 -12.16 -9.11
CA GLN A 218 -16.26 -13.59 -9.44
C GLN A 218 -15.18 -14.49 -8.80
N GLY A 219 -14.55 -14.04 -7.71
CA GLY A 219 -13.52 -14.82 -7.00
C GLY A 219 -12.15 -14.80 -7.68
N ARG A 220 -11.93 -13.88 -8.64
CA ARG A 220 -10.73 -13.88 -9.48
C ARG A 220 -9.55 -13.21 -8.77
N TRP A 221 -8.45 -13.93 -8.68
CA TRP A 221 -7.15 -13.43 -8.23
C TRP A 221 -6.27 -13.13 -9.43
N VAL A 222 -5.61 -11.97 -9.44
CA VAL A 222 -4.61 -11.60 -10.44
C VAL A 222 -3.28 -11.37 -9.73
N ALA A 223 -2.25 -12.10 -10.14
CA ALA A 223 -0.92 -12.04 -9.55
C ALA A 223 0.13 -11.78 -10.63
N TRP A 224 1.11 -10.91 -10.34
CA TRP A 224 2.21 -10.60 -11.26
C TRP A 224 3.54 -11.02 -10.67
N PHE A 225 4.28 -11.85 -11.39
CA PHE A 225 5.57 -12.39 -11.00
C PHE A 225 6.70 -11.81 -11.84
N THR A 226 7.86 -11.65 -11.22
CA THR A 226 9.11 -11.27 -11.90
C THR A 226 10.22 -12.27 -11.59
N THR A 227 11.20 -12.33 -12.46
CA THR A 227 12.46 -13.08 -12.25
C THR A 227 13.62 -12.10 -12.31
N ARG A 228 14.52 -12.16 -11.33
CA ARG A 228 15.84 -11.54 -11.45
C ARG A 228 16.83 -12.55 -12.02
N THR A 229 17.84 -12.06 -12.71
CA THR A 229 19.06 -12.82 -12.97
C THR A 229 19.64 -13.33 -11.63
N MET A 230 20.13 -14.56 -11.62
CA MET A 230 20.26 -15.47 -10.46
C MET A 230 21.12 -15.02 -9.26
N GLU A 231 21.63 -13.79 -9.18
CA GLU A 231 22.62 -13.40 -8.17
C GLU A 231 22.03 -13.02 -6.80
N ASP A 232 20.74 -12.68 -6.70
CA ASP A 232 20.07 -12.35 -5.43
C ASP A 232 18.71 -13.06 -5.31
N VAL A 233 18.72 -14.39 -5.21
CA VAL A 233 17.51 -15.14 -4.82
C VAL A 233 17.33 -14.97 -3.31
N GLY A 234 16.73 -13.85 -2.92
CA GLY A 234 16.18 -13.69 -1.58
C GLY A 234 15.23 -14.84 -1.26
N LYS A 235 15.18 -15.28 0.00
CA LYS A 235 14.23 -16.31 0.41
C LYS A 235 12.83 -15.72 0.35
N SER A 236 11.93 -16.36 -0.38
CA SER A 236 10.52 -15.99 -0.44
C SER A 236 9.67 -16.92 0.43
N THR A 237 8.61 -16.38 1.02
CA THR A 237 7.58 -17.14 1.73
C THR A 237 6.23 -16.44 1.59
N TYR A 238 5.15 -17.11 1.95
CA TYR A 238 3.81 -16.54 1.85
C TYR A 238 2.90 -17.08 2.94
N ILE A 239 1.81 -16.36 3.16
CA ILE A 239 0.70 -16.80 4.00
C ILE A 239 -0.60 -16.72 3.20
N ILE A 240 -1.47 -17.69 3.43
CA ILE A 240 -2.88 -17.70 3.04
C ILE A 240 -3.66 -18.02 4.31
N THR A 241 -4.50 -17.12 4.78
CA THR A 241 -5.26 -17.35 6.01
C THR A 241 -6.60 -16.61 6.01
N PRO A 242 -7.68 -17.25 6.46
CA PRO A 242 -8.94 -16.57 6.76
C PRO A 242 -8.97 -15.96 8.17
N LEU A 243 -7.89 -16.11 8.95
CA LEU A 243 -7.84 -15.67 10.35
C LEU A 243 -6.94 -14.46 10.50
N LYS A 244 -7.51 -13.37 11.03
CA LYS A 244 -6.79 -12.13 11.35
C LYS A 244 -5.57 -12.40 12.23
N ARG A 245 -5.75 -13.18 13.30
CA ARG A 245 -4.70 -13.46 14.28
C ARG A 245 -3.49 -14.16 13.64
N ASP A 246 -3.73 -15.04 12.69
CA ASP A 246 -2.66 -15.73 11.97
C ASP A 246 -1.87 -14.76 11.10
N LEU A 247 -2.56 -13.87 10.38
CA LEU A 247 -1.91 -12.82 9.58
C LEU A 247 -1.03 -11.92 10.45
N GLU A 248 -1.55 -11.43 11.57
CA GLU A 248 -0.80 -10.54 12.47
C GLU A 248 0.41 -11.24 13.08
N THR A 249 0.22 -12.46 13.57
CA THR A 249 1.29 -13.27 14.17
C THR A 249 2.37 -13.59 13.13
N PHE A 250 1.97 -13.98 11.92
CA PHE A 250 2.88 -14.28 10.83
C PHE A 250 3.65 -13.03 10.39
N SER A 251 2.95 -11.91 10.18
CA SER A 251 3.55 -10.65 9.74
C SER A 251 4.57 -10.12 10.74
N LYS A 252 4.24 -10.16 12.04
CA LYS A 252 5.19 -9.79 13.11
C LYS A 252 6.43 -10.67 13.08
N ARG A 253 6.25 -11.99 13.01
CA ARG A 253 7.37 -12.94 12.93
C ARG A 253 8.23 -12.70 11.69
N MET A 254 7.63 -12.39 10.54
CA MET A 254 8.36 -12.09 9.31
C MET A 254 9.19 -10.83 9.46
N VAL A 255 8.60 -9.74 9.96
CA VAL A 255 9.32 -8.49 10.24
C VAL A 255 10.48 -8.71 11.21
N ASP A 256 10.25 -9.45 12.30
CA ASP A 256 11.30 -9.77 13.30
C ASP A 256 12.45 -10.60 12.70
N GLN A 257 12.19 -11.35 11.64
CA GLN A 257 13.17 -12.15 10.90
C GLN A 257 13.83 -11.39 9.74
N GLY A 258 13.52 -10.11 9.58
CA GLY A 258 14.03 -9.30 8.48
C GLY A 258 13.39 -9.67 7.14
N TYR A 259 12.08 -9.93 7.13
CA TYR A 259 11.28 -10.04 5.91
C TYR A 259 10.33 -8.85 5.78
N TYR A 260 9.91 -8.57 4.55
CA TYR A 260 8.90 -7.57 4.22
C TYR A 260 7.93 -8.13 3.20
N ALA A 261 6.67 -7.66 3.21
CA ALA A 261 5.71 -8.06 2.21
C ALA A 261 5.91 -7.26 0.93
N THR A 262 5.97 -7.93 -0.23
CA THR A 262 6.00 -7.27 -1.55
C THR A 262 4.63 -7.19 -2.19
N ALA A 263 3.72 -8.07 -1.79
CA ALA A 263 2.37 -8.12 -2.30
C ALA A 263 1.42 -8.61 -1.21
N ALA A 264 0.25 -8.01 -1.14
CA ALA A 264 -0.80 -8.40 -0.21
C ALA A 264 -2.16 -8.10 -0.83
N ALA A 265 -3.12 -8.98 -0.61
CA ALA A 265 -4.50 -8.79 -1.01
C ALA A 265 -5.45 -9.55 -0.07
N PHE A 266 -6.68 -9.07 0.00
CA PHE A 266 -7.77 -9.75 0.68
C PHE A 266 -8.89 -10.04 -0.31
N GLY A 267 -9.44 -11.24 -0.25
CA GLY A 267 -10.46 -11.69 -1.19
C GLY A 267 -11.12 -12.97 -0.72
N ASP A 268 -12.42 -13.12 -0.96
CA ASP A 268 -13.20 -14.29 -0.57
C ASP A 268 -12.96 -14.73 0.90
N GLY A 269 -12.96 -13.75 1.81
CA GLY A 269 -12.74 -13.99 3.25
C GLY A 269 -11.32 -14.43 3.61
N THR A 270 -10.38 -14.40 2.66
CA THR A 270 -9.02 -14.92 2.83
C THR A 270 -8.00 -13.83 2.54
N PHE A 271 -7.05 -13.68 3.46
CA PHE A 271 -5.89 -12.82 3.26
C PHE A 271 -4.74 -13.61 2.63
N VAL A 272 -4.09 -13.02 1.64
CA VAL A 272 -2.89 -13.56 1.01
C VAL A 272 -1.79 -12.50 1.05
N ALA A 273 -0.61 -12.87 1.52
CA ALA A 273 0.57 -12.01 1.44
C ALA A 273 1.82 -12.81 1.09
N TRP A 274 2.69 -12.18 0.31
CA TRP A 274 4.00 -12.70 -0.08
C TRP A 274 5.10 -11.86 0.53
N PHE A 275 6.09 -12.55 1.07
CA PHE A 275 7.19 -11.97 1.84
C PHE A 275 8.52 -12.38 1.26
N GLU A 276 9.48 -11.48 1.37
CA GLU A 276 10.84 -11.69 0.91
C GLU A 276 11.83 -11.25 1.96
N SER A 277 12.98 -11.95 2.00
CA SER A 277 14.07 -11.57 2.87
C SER A 277 14.61 -10.20 2.49
N ASP A 278 14.77 -9.36 3.49
CA ASP A 278 15.31 -8.02 3.35
C ASP A 278 16.83 -8.04 3.11
N SER A 279 17.35 -6.97 2.54
CA SER A 279 18.78 -6.75 2.41
C SER A 279 19.39 -6.43 3.79
N PRO A 280 20.63 -6.86 4.08
CA PRO A 280 21.29 -6.52 5.34
C PRO A 280 21.27 -5.00 5.62
N GLY A 281 20.80 -4.62 6.81
CA GLY A 281 20.74 -3.22 7.25
C GLY A 281 19.42 -2.48 6.94
N SER A 282 18.50 -3.10 6.21
CA SER A 282 17.14 -2.58 6.06
C SER A 282 16.26 -3.02 7.22
N THR A 283 15.31 -2.16 7.59
CA THR A 283 14.30 -2.41 8.63
C THR A 283 12.92 -2.38 7.99
N SER A 284 12.06 -3.29 8.43
CA SER A 284 10.67 -3.33 7.99
C SER A 284 9.73 -3.17 9.19
N ILE A 285 8.53 -2.66 8.96
CA ILE A 285 7.46 -2.57 9.95
C ILE A 285 6.14 -3.02 9.34
N PHE A 286 5.24 -3.45 10.21
CA PHE A 286 3.88 -3.85 9.89
C PHE A 286 2.91 -2.93 10.63
N ALA A 287 1.91 -2.42 9.92
CA ALA A 287 0.83 -1.61 10.46
C ALA A 287 -0.52 -2.27 10.14
N ALA A 288 -1.40 -2.31 11.14
CA ALA A 288 -2.78 -2.79 11.00
C ALA A 288 -3.71 -1.82 11.72
N GLU A 289 -4.60 -1.16 10.98
CA GLU A 289 -5.39 -0.04 11.49
C GLU A 289 -6.85 -0.15 11.06
N ARG A 290 -7.79 0.01 12.01
CA ARG A 290 -9.23 -0.06 11.70
C ARG A 290 -9.70 1.12 10.86
N ARG A 291 -9.21 2.31 11.20
CA ARG A 291 -9.62 3.56 10.54
C ARG A 291 -8.59 3.92 9.49
N GLY A 292 -9.05 4.22 8.28
CA GLY A 292 -8.16 4.69 7.21
C GLY A 292 -7.41 5.98 7.59
N LEU A 293 -7.95 6.81 8.49
CA LEU A 293 -7.23 7.98 9.00
C LEU A 293 -6.02 7.60 9.86
N ASP A 294 -6.16 6.61 10.74
CA ASP A 294 -5.07 6.16 11.60
C ASP A 294 -3.97 5.49 10.75
N PHE A 295 -4.38 4.73 9.73
CA PHE A 295 -3.46 4.19 8.72
C PHE A 295 -2.71 5.27 7.95
N LEU A 296 -3.41 6.32 7.50
CA LEU A 296 -2.78 7.47 6.85
C LEU A 296 -1.76 8.16 7.75
N LEU A 297 -2.05 8.31 9.05
CA LEU A 297 -1.10 8.87 10.01
C LEU A 297 0.13 7.97 10.17
N SER A 298 -0.02 6.65 10.08
CA SER A 298 1.10 5.71 10.07
C SER A 298 1.96 5.85 8.81
N LEU A 299 1.34 6.01 7.64
CA LEU A 299 2.05 6.30 6.37
C LEU A 299 2.79 7.64 6.42
N ASP A 300 2.14 8.68 6.92
CA ASP A 300 2.70 10.04 7.08
C ASP A 300 3.90 10.05 8.04
N ARG A 301 3.81 9.34 9.18
CA ARG A 301 4.96 9.16 10.08
C ARG A 301 6.12 8.41 9.42
N ALA A 302 5.83 7.47 8.52
CA ALA A 302 6.86 6.74 7.78
C ALA A 302 7.58 7.68 6.80
N LEU A 303 6.84 8.51 6.05
CA LEU A 303 7.43 9.53 5.18
C LEU A 303 8.34 10.49 5.95
N ASP A 304 7.87 11.03 7.08
CA ASP A 304 8.58 12.02 7.87
C ASP A 304 9.91 11.54 8.46
N ARG A 305 10.01 10.23 8.74
CA ARG A 305 11.24 9.64 9.28
C ARG A 305 12.34 9.54 8.22
N GLY A 306 12.02 9.84 6.97
CA GLY A 306 12.91 9.75 5.82
C GLY A 306 13.24 8.29 5.49
N SER A 307 13.37 7.96 4.21
CA SER A 307 13.84 6.65 3.77
C SER A 307 12.90 5.48 4.12
N TRP A 308 11.57 5.64 4.03
CA TRP A 308 10.62 4.52 4.10
C TRP A 308 9.78 4.43 2.84
N MET A 309 9.36 3.22 2.47
CA MET A 309 8.49 2.92 1.34
C MET A 309 7.41 1.92 1.77
N ALA A 310 6.14 2.15 1.39
CA ALA A 310 5.10 1.13 1.55
C ALA A 310 5.22 0.11 0.44
N THR A 311 5.68 -1.10 0.78
CA THR A 311 5.97 -2.17 -0.18
C THR A 311 4.73 -2.98 -0.52
N ALA A 312 3.77 -3.04 0.39
CA ALA A 312 2.47 -3.66 0.16
C ALA A 312 1.43 -3.01 1.07
N MET A 313 0.21 -2.88 0.56
CA MET A 313 -0.95 -2.42 1.29
C MET A 313 -2.15 -3.25 0.86
N ALA A 314 -3.06 -3.51 1.80
CA ALA A 314 -4.32 -4.17 1.52
C ALA A 314 -5.38 -3.69 2.51
N TRP A 315 -6.64 -3.84 2.14
CA TRP A 315 -7.76 -3.68 3.06
C TRP A 315 -8.58 -4.97 3.03
N GLY A 316 -9.06 -5.42 4.20
CA GLY A 316 -9.82 -6.66 4.29
C GLY A 316 -10.63 -6.76 5.57
N CYS A 317 -11.72 -7.55 5.52
CA CYS A 317 -12.65 -7.78 6.62
C CYS A 317 -12.64 -9.24 7.02
N PHE A 318 -12.17 -9.51 8.23
CA PHE A 318 -12.23 -10.85 8.80
C PHE A 318 -13.57 -11.05 9.50
N GLU A 319 -14.23 -12.17 9.20
CA GLU A 319 -15.43 -12.58 9.94
C GLU A 319 -15.06 -12.88 11.40
N GLY A 320 -15.89 -12.43 12.33
CA GLY A 320 -15.74 -12.70 13.76
C GLY A 320 -15.77 -14.22 14.03
N SER A 321 -14.64 -14.79 14.41
CA SER A 321 -14.51 -16.21 14.82
C SER A 321 -15.02 -16.46 16.23
#